data_AF-A0A660W317-F1
#
_entry.id   AF-A0A660W317-F1
#
_cell.length_a   1.000
_cell.length_b   1.000
_cell.length_c   1.000
_cell.angle_alpha   90.00
_cell.angle_beta   90.00
_cell.angle_gamma   90.00
#
_symmetry.space_group_name_H-M   'P 1'
#
loop_
_entity.id
_entity.type
_entity.pdbx_description
1 polymer ?
#
loop_
_entity_poly.entity_id
_entity_poly.type
_entity_poly.pdbx_seq_one_letter_code
_entity_poly.pdbx_strand_id
1 'polypeptide(L)'
;MHYRMVRWRWFYVADAYKGRRAFGAGLCGRRVQGQPGMIQVTPQMRIRVAVEPADFRKGIDGLARLCREALCSDPFSGCVFVFRNKSRKAIKILVYDGQGFWLCQKRLSKGRFPWWPQSSAATQRFEAHQLAVLLSGGNPATARGVSPWRRVDGV
;
A
#
# COMPACT_ATOMS: atom_id res chain seq x y z
N MET A 1 30.43 8.89 -13.99
CA MET A 1 29.03 8.66 -14.42
C MET A 1 28.08 9.38 -13.47
N HIS A 2 27.68 10.60 -13.83
CA HIS A 2 26.79 11.46 -13.05
C HIS A 2 25.33 11.04 -13.28
N TYR A 3 24.66 10.50 -12.26
CA TYR A 3 23.21 10.28 -12.32
C TYR A 3 22.49 11.58 -11.99
N ARG A 4 22.01 12.25 -13.04
CA ARG A 4 21.17 13.44 -12.96
C ARG A 4 19.81 13.01 -12.43
N MET A 5 19.48 13.45 -11.22
CA MET A 5 18.22 13.16 -10.53
C MET A 5 17.07 13.78 -11.34
N VAL A 6 16.34 12.95 -12.09
CA VAL A 6 15.17 13.41 -12.85
C VAL A 6 14.06 13.72 -11.85
N ARG A 7 13.77 15.02 -11.70
CA ARG A 7 12.70 15.55 -10.87
C ARG A 7 11.37 15.20 -11.52
N TRP A 8 10.77 14.10 -11.08
CA TRP A 8 9.40 13.74 -11.46
C TRP A 8 8.43 14.76 -10.88
N ARG A 9 7.79 15.54 -11.76
CA ARG A 9 6.69 16.45 -11.43
C ARG A 9 5.40 15.66 -11.57
N TRP A 10 4.83 15.29 -10.44
CA TRP A 10 3.63 14.44 -10.33
C TRP A 10 2.36 15.30 -10.38
N PHE A 11 1.31 14.76 -11.02
CA PHE A 11 0.00 15.39 -11.06
C PHE A 11 -0.59 15.55 -9.65
N TYR A 12 -1.03 16.78 -9.40
CA TYR A 12 -1.61 17.28 -8.17
C TYR A 12 -3.09 16.85 -8.08
N VAL A 13 -3.48 16.20 -6.98
CA VAL A 13 -4.79 16.48 -6.37
C VAL A 13 -4.47 17.26 -5.10
N ALA A 14 -4.19 18.55 -5.26
CA ALA A 14 -4.48 19.47 -4.17
C ALA A 14 -5.85 20.04 -4.48
N ASP A 15 -6.84 19.58 -3.73
CA ASP A 15 -7.91 20.48 -3.38
C ASP A 15 -8.34 20.26 -1.93
N ALA A 16 -8.54 21.39 -1.28
CA ALA A 16 -9.31 21.61 -0.05
C ALA A 16 -8.81 21.03 1.29
N TYR A 17 -7.73 21.63 1.84
CA TYR A 17 -7.69 21.93 3.29
C TYR A 17 -7.29 23.40 3.50
N LYS A 18 -8.05 24.34 2.92
CA LYS A 18 -8.03 25.75 3.35
C LYS A 18 -8.93 25.85 4.58
N GLY A 19 -8.35 25.95 5.78
CA GLY A 19 -9.15 25.89 7.00
C GLY A 19 -8.46 26.28 8.30
N ARG A 20 -8.03 27.55 8.38
CA ARG A 20 -7.93 28.40 9.59
C ARG A 20 -6.75 28.25 10.58
N ARG A 21 -6.02 29.38 10.63
CA ARG A 21 -5.46 30.14 11.76
C ARG A 21 -4.23 29.58 12.48
N ALA A 22 -3.14 30.31 12.25
CA ALA A 22 -1.94 30.37 13.06
C ALA A 22 -2.26 30.70 14.52
N PHE A 23 -1.60 29.99 15.45
CA PHE A 23 -1.15 30.52 16.74
C PHE A 23 -0.01 29.63 17.26
N GLY A 24 1.03 30.26 17.79
CA GLY A 24 1.86 29.69 18.85
C GLY A 24 3.15 29.00 18.40
N ALA A 25 4.27 29.55 18.85
CA ALA A 25 5.62 29.10 18.60
C ALA A 25 5.98 27.78 19.32
N GLY A 26 7.01 27.12 18.79
CA GLY A 26 8.01 26.44 19.62
C GLY A 26 7.74 24.98 19.95
N LEU A 27 7.94 24.08 18.97
CA LEU A 27 8.49 22.75 19.25
C LEU A 27 9.34 22.30 18.05
N CYS A 28 10.58 21.93 18.35
CA CYS A 28 11.49 21.20 17.46
C CYS A 28 10.92 19.78 17.26
N GLY A 29 9.81 19.69 16.53
CA GLY A 29 9.24 18.44 16.07
C GLY A 29 9.95 18.06 14.78
N ARG A 30 10.71 16.97 14.81
CA ARG A 30 11.23 16.30 13.62
C ARG A 30 10.05 16.16 12.65
N ARG A 31 10.02 16.98 11.61
CA ARG A 31 8.96 16.98 10.61
C ARG A 31 9.00 15.59 9.99
N VAL A 32 8.07 14.72 10.41
CA VAL A 32 7.69 13.55 9.63
C VAL A 32 7.17 14.18 8.35
N GLN A 33 8.05 14.31 7.35
CA GLN A 33 7.66 14.63 6.00
C GLN A 33 6.76 13.47 5.62
N GLY A 34 5.45 13.66 5.79
CA GLY A 34 4.44 12.76 5.26
C GLY A 34 4.77 12.66 3.79
N GLN A 35 5.35 11.53 3.38
CA GLN A 35 5.54 11.25 1.97
C GLN A 35 4.13 11.34 1.37
N PRO A 36 3.90 12.15 0.33
CA PRO A 36 2.62 12.17 -0.35
C PRO A 36 2.38 10.74 -0.84
N GLY A 37 1.48 10.02 -0.17
CA GLY A 37 1.11 8.67 -0.54
C GLY A 37 0.50 8.73 -1.93
N MET A 38 1.14 8.05 -2.89
CA MET A 38 0.69 7.96 -4.30
C MET A 38 -0.72 7.35 -4.43
N ILE A 39 -1.21 6.70 -3.38
CA ILE A 39 -2.61 6.39 -3.14
C ILE A 39 -2.87 6.79 -1.69
N GLN A 40 -3.89 7.60 -1.44
CA GLN A 40 -4.41 7.76 -0.09
C GLN A 40 -5.07 6.45 0.30
N VAL A 41 -4.36 5.64 1.10
CA VAL A 41 -4.91 4.40 1.65
C VAL A 41 -5.83 4.80 2.79
N THR A 42 -7.13 4.79 2.54
CA THR A 42 -8.11 5.20 3.53
C THR A 42 -8.50 4.02 4.43
N PRO A 43 -8.90 4.24 5.70
CA PRO A 43 -9.23 3.16 6.63
C PRO A 43 -10.36 2.22 6.15
N GLN A 44 -11.26 2.70 5.30
CA GLN A 44 -12.34 1.91 4.73
C GLN A 44 -11.91 0.95 3.60
N MET A 45 -10.69 1.10 3.06
CA MET A 45 -10.22 0.21 2.00
C MET A 45 -9.98 -1.19 2.55
N ARG A 46 -10.48 -2.19 1.81
CA ARG A 46 -10.20 -3.59 2.10
C ARG A 46 -8.82 -3.91 1.54
N ILE A 47 -7.89 -4.31 2.40
CA ILE A 47 -6.51 -4.64 2.00
C ILE A 47 -6.25 -6.11 2.26
N ARG A 48 -5.82 -6.82 1.22
CA ARG A 48 -5.43 -8.24 1.28
C ARG A 48 -4.00 -8.38 0.81
N VAL A 49 -3.14 -8.90 1.69
CA VAL A 49 -1.75 -9.19 1.40
C VAL A 49 -1.63 -10.68 1.07
N ALA A 50 -1.19 -11.01 -0.14
CA ALA A 50 -0.95 -12.40 -0.54
C ALA A 50 0.21 -13.00 0.27
N VAL A 51 0.03 -14.20 0.83
CA VAL A 51 1.08 -14.88 1.61
C VAL A 51 2.20 -15.37 0.70
N GLU A 52 1.81 -16.03 -0.39
CA GLU A 52 2.75 -16.54 -1.38
C GLU A 52 3.29 -15.44 -2.31
N PRO A 53 4.56 -15.54 -2.75
CA PRO A 53 5.14 -14.58 -3.67
C PRO A 53 4.50 -14.70 -5.06
N ALA A 54 4.24 -13.57 -5.70
CA ALA A 54 3.75 -13.52 -7.07
C ALA A 54 4.90 -13.39 -8.08
N ASP A 55 4.67 -13.87 -9.30
CA ASP A 55 5.53 -13.59 -10.44
C ASP A 55 5.32 -12.14 -10.90
N PHE A 56 6.33 -11.31 -10.70
CA PHE A 56 6.28 -9.88 -11.04
C PHE A 56 6.48 -9.59 -12.53
N ARG A 57 6.70 -10.61 -13.37
CA ARG A 57 6.57 -10.48 -14.83
C ARG A 57 5.11 -10.34 -15.26
N LYS A 58 4.16 -10.78 -14.43
CA LYS A 58 2.73 -10.58 -14.68
C LYS A 58 2.37 -9.09 -14.58
N GLY A 59 1.67 -8.60 -15.60
CA GLY A 59 1.00 -7.30 -15.61
C GLY A 59 -0.33 -7.36 -14.86
N ILE A 60 -1.23 -6.41 -15.16
CA ILE A 60 -2.56 -6.30 -14.53
C ILE A 60 -3.35 -7.60 -14.68
N ASP A 61 -3.54 -8.09 -15.91
CA ASP A 61 -4.41 -9.25 -16.16
C ASP A 61 -3.89 -10.53 -15.50
N GLY A 62 -2.57 -10.72 -15.50
CA GLY A 62 -1.95 -11.86 -14.86
C GLY A 62 -2.08 -11.84 -13.33
N LEU A 63 -2.05 -10.65 -12.72
CA LEU A 63 -2.28 -10.49 -11.28
C LEU A 63 -3.77 -10.59 -10.94
N ALA A 64 -4.66 -10.04 -11.76
CA ALA A 64 -6.11 -10.18 -11.60
C ALA A 64 -6.55 -11.65 -11.71
N ARG A 65 -5.96 -12.40 -12.64
CA ARG A 65 -6.13 -13.86 -12.73
C ARG A 65 -5.64 -14.56 -11.46
N LEU A 66 -4.48 -14.16 -10.92
CA LEU A 66 -3.96 -14.70 -9.67
C LEU A 66 -4.88 -14.41 -8.48
N CYS A 67 -5.54 -13.25 -8.42
CA CYS A 67 -6.57 -12.97 -7.41
C CYS A 67 -7.71 -13.99 -7.45
N ARG A 68 -8.22 -14.30 -8.65
CA ARG A 68 -9.32 -15.25 -8.82
C ARG A 68 -8.91 -16.68 -8.49
N GLU A 69 -7.80 -17.14 -9.05
CA GLU A 69 -7.40 -18.55 -9.01
C GLU A 69 -6.73 -18.93 -7.69
N ALA A 70 -5.80 -18.10 -7.19
CA ALA A 70 -4.99 -18.44 -6.03
C ALA A 70 -5.52 -17.83 -4.73
N LEU A 71 -6.13 -16.64 -4.79
CA LEU A 71 -6.64 -15.94 -3.62
C LEU A 71 -8.16 -16.10 -3.44
N CYS A 72 -8.83 -16.81 -4.36
CA CYS A 72 -10.29 -16.97 -4.40
C CYS A 72 -11.03 -15.65 -4.15
N SER A 73 -10.54 -14.57 -4.77
CA SER A 73 -11.01 -13.20 -4.53
C SER A 73 -11.32 -12.51 -5.86
N ASP A 74 -12.40 -11.73 -5.87
CA ASP A 74 -12.75 -10.92 -7.04
C ASP A 74 -11.80 -9.70 -7.17
N PRO A 75 -11.02 -9.59 -8.26
CA PRO A 75 -10.14 -8.43 -8.50
C PRO A 75 -10.92 -7.13 -8.79
N PHE A 76 -12.20 -7.19 -9.19
CA PHE A 76 -13.02 -6.01 -9.48
C PHE A 76 -13.69 -5.41 -8.25
N SER A 77 -13.60 -6.07 -7.10
CA SER A 77 -14.27 -5.70 -5.85
C SER A 77 -13.82 -4.37 -5.21
N GLY A 78 -12.88 -3.63 -5.81
CA GLY A 78 -12.25 -2.47 -5.18
C GLY A 78 -11.32 -2.80 -4.02
N CYS A 79 -11.03 -4.09 -3.78
CA CYS A 79 -10.06 -4.53 -2.80
C CYS A 79 -8.63 -4.20 -3.26
N VAL A 80 -7.80 -3.74 -2.33
CA VAL A 80 -6.37 -3.50 -2.53
C VAL A 80 -5.61 -4.80 -2.33
N PHE A 81 -5.11 -5.38 -3.42
CA PHE A 81 -4.33 -6.61 -3.38
C PHE A 81 -2.83 -6.29 -3.38
N VAL A 82 -2.12 -6.80 -2.38
CA VAL A 82 -0.69 -6.52 -2.16
C VAL A 82 0.09 -7.81 -2.34
N PHE A 83 1.07 -7.77 -3.24
CA PHE A 83 1.93 -8.89 -3.58
C PHE A 83 3.38 -8.57 -3.27
N ARG A 84 4.18 -9.58 -2.91
CA ARG A 84 5.64 -9.51 -2.95
C ARG A 84 6.19 -10.34 -4.10
N ASN A 85 7.41 -10.01 -4.52
CA ASN A 85 8.20 -10.93 -5.33
C ASN A 85 8.96 -11.94 -4.47
N LYS A 86 9.44 -13.01 -5.11
CA LYS A 86 10.24 -14.07 -4.44
C LYS A 86 11.49 -13.52 -3.73
N SER A 87 12.14 -12.50 -4.30
CA SER A 87 13.34 -11.90 -3.71
C SER A 87 13.08 -10.92 -2.57
N ARG A 88 11.80 -10.63 -2.24
CA ARG A 88 11.37 -9.64 -1.24
C ARG A 88 11.95 -8.24 -1.46
N LYS A 89 12.31 -7.87 -2.69
CA LYS A 89 12.83 -6.53 -3.03
C LYS A 89 11.77 -5.59 -3.56
N ALA A 90 10.61 -6.12 -3.96
CA ALA A 90 9.55 -5.33 -4.56
C ALA A 90 8.17 -5.78 -4.08
N ILE A 91 7.27 -4.82 -4.00
CA ILE A 91 5.85 -4.98 -3.76
C ILE A 91 5.10 -4.44 -4.97
N LYS A 92 4.05 -5.16 -5.40
CA LYS A 92 3.04 -4.67 -6.35
C LYS A 92 1.70 -4.55 -5.63
N ILE A 93 0.96 -3.51 -5.95
CA ILE A 93 -0.39 -3.25 -5.42
C ILE A 93 -1.34 -3.13 -6.61
N LEU A 94 -2.34 -4.00 -6.66
CA LEU A 94 -3.40 -4.01 -7.67
C LEU A 94 -4.71 -3.53 -7.02
N VAL A 95 -5.40 -2.61 -7.67
CA VAL A 95 -6.74 -2.15 -7.26
C VAL A 95 -7.57 -1.82 -8.49
N TYR A 96 -8.87 -2.08 -8.43
CA TYR A 96 -9.85 -1.65 -9.44
C TYR A 96 -10.66 -0.48 -8.88
N ASP A 97 -10.79 0.61 -9.64
CA ASP A 97 -11.48 1.84 -9.20
C ASP A 97 -12.93 1.95 -9.69
N GLY A 98 -13.45 0.92 -10.36
CA GLY A 98 -14.77 0.94 -11.01
C GLY A 98 -14.72 1.23 -12.50
N GLN A 99 -13.64 1.85 -12.99
CA GLN A 99 -13.43 2.15 -14.41
C GLN A 99 -12.26 1.35 -14.99
N GLY A 100 -11.22 1.12 -14.19
CA GLY A 100 -10.02 0.45 -14.63
C GLY A 100 -9.16 -0.07 -13.48
N PHE A 101 -8.12 -0.80 -13.87
CA PHE A 101 -7.12 -1.29 -12.92
C PHE A 101 -5.96 -0.31 -12.76
N TRP A 102 -5.57 -0.11 -11.52
CA TRP A 102 -4.35 0.56 -11.13
C TRP A 102 -3.35 -0.46 -10.64
N LEU A 103 -2.10 -0.32 -11.09
CA LEU A 103 -0.98 -1.13 -10.63
C LEU A 103 0.15 -0.23 -10.17
N CYS A 104 0.41 -0.22 -8.87
CA CYS A 104 1.56 0.46 -8.29
C CYS A 104 2.67 -0.52 -7.94
N GLN A 105 3.92 -0.13 -8.13
CA GLN A 105 5.07 -0.94 -7.75
C GLN A 105 6.05 -0.14 -6.88
N LYS A 106 6.42 -0.69 -5.72
CA LYS A 106 7.51 -0.19 -4.90
C LYS A 106 8.67 -1.18 -4.94
N ARG A 107 9.82 -0.75 -5.47
CA ARG A 107 11.08 -1.51 -5.46
C ARG A 107 12.09 -0.81 -4.55
N LEU A 108 12.67 -1.55 -3.62
CA LEU A 108 13.72 -1.02 -2.76
C LEU A 108 15.02 -0.88 -3.56
N SER A 109 15.70 0.26 -3.43
CA SER A 109 17.02 0.50 -4.02
C SER A 109 18.10 -0.34 -3.34
N LYS A 110 17.98 -0.56 -2.03
CA LYS A 110 18.83 -1.42 -1.20
C LYS A 110 17.97 -2.22 -0.21
N GLY A 111 18.46 -3.37 0.22
CA GLY A 111 17.78 -4.22 1.21
C GLY A 111 16.64 -5.06 0.64
N ARG A 112 15.79 -5.55 1.55
CA ARG A 112 14.60 -6.40 1.29
C ARG A 112 13.52 -6.04 2.31
N PHE A 113 12.27 -6.33 2.01
CA PHE A 113 11.19 -6.33 3.00
C PHE A 113 11.46 -7.48 4.00
N PRO A 114 11.81 -7.15 5.27
CA PRO A 114 12.26 -8.16 6.22
C PRO A 114 11.12 -9.06 6.67
N TRP A 115 9.92 -8.50 6.78
CA TRP A 115 8.73 -9.18 7.24
C TRP A 115 7.73 -9.43 6.09
N TRP A 116 7.06 -10.57 6.13
CA TRP A 116 5.93 -10.92 5.26
C TRP A 116 5.01 -11.89 6.02
N PRO A 117 3.68 -11.89 5.81
CA PRO A 117 2.80 -12.84 6.46
C PRO A 117 3.18 -14.30 6.14
N GLN A 118 3.05 -15.16 7.15
CA GLN A 118 3.16 -16.62 7.04
C GLN A 118 1.89 -17.19 7.66
N SER A 119 0.98 -17.68 6.82
CA SER A 119 -0.31 -18.23 7.24
C SER A 119 -0.71 -19.34 6.28
N SER A 120 -1.54 -20.29 6.73
CA SER A 120 -2.15 -21.30 5.86
C SER A 120 -3.19 -20.69 4.91
N ALA A 121 -3.72 -19.51 5.24
CA ALA A 121 -4.62 -18.78 4.37
C ALA A 121 -3.86 -18.14 3.19
N ALA A 122 -4.50 -18.07 2.02
CA ALA A 122 -3.90 -17.47 0.83
C ALA A 122 -3.59 -15.97 0.98
N THR A 123 -4.36 -15.26 1.81
CA THR A 123 -4.18 -13.83 2.09
C THR A 123 -4.29 -13.52 3.57
N GLN A 124 -3.57 -12.49 4.01
CA GLN A 124 -3.77 -11.85 5.31
C GLN A 124 -4.44 -10.49 5.13
N ARG A 125 -5.47 -10.21 5.93
CA ARG A 125 -6.13 -8.90 5.98
C ARG A 125 -5.22 -7.89 6.66
N PHE A 126 -5.13 -6.70 6.08
CA PHE A 126 -4.40 -5.57 6.63
C PHE A 126 -5.32 -4.38 6.87
N GLU A 127 -4.98 -3.59 7.88
CA GLU A 127 -5.49 -2.22 8.02
C GLU A 127 -4.63 -1.22 7.24
N ALA A 128 -5.18 -0.04 6.95
CA ALA A 128 -4.47 1.01 6.20
C ALA A 128 -3.10 1.37 6.82
N HIS A 129 -3.04 1.48 8.15
CA HIS A 129 -1.81 1.80 8.87
C HIS A 129 -0.77 0.66 8.77
N GLN A 130 -1.21 -0.60 8.77
CA GLN A 130 -0.33 -1.77 8.63
C GLN A 130 0.30 -1.81 7.24
N LEU A 131 -0.45 -1.44 6.20
CA LEU A 131 0.08 -1.33 4.84
C LEU A 131 1.16 -0.24 4.76
N ALA A 132 0.93 0.92 5.39
CA ALA A 132 1.94 1.98 5.44
C ALA A 132 3.26 1.50 6.10
N VAL A 133 3.15 0.77 7.22
CA VAL A 133 4.31 0.18 7.89
C VAL A 133 5.01 -0.85 7.00
N LEU A 134 4.27 -1.73 6.34
CA LEU A 134 4.84 -2.71 5.38
C LEU A 134 5.61 -2.01 4.26
N LEU A 135 5.01 -0.97 3.65
CA LEU A 135 5.62 -0.21 2.58
C LEU A 135 6.87 0.55 3.04
N SER A 136 6.97 0.91 4.32
CA SER A 136 8.19 1.49 4.89
C SER A 136 9.29 0.45 5.18
N GLY A 137 8.99 -0.85 5.05
CA GLY A 137 9.91 -1.95 5.37
C GLY A 137 9.85 -2.40 6.82
N GLY A 138 8.89 -1.91 7.61
CA GLY A 138 8.67 -2.31 9.00
C GLY A 138 7.90 -3.61 9.16
N ASN A 139 7.65 -3.99 10.41
CA ASN A 139 6.82 -5.14 10.79
C ASN A 139 5.38 -4.68 11.12
N PRO A 140 4.38 -5.00 10.28
CA PRO A 140 2.99 -4.63 10.51
C PRO A 140 2.31 -5.40 11.65
N ALA A 141 2.82 -6.57 12.03
CA ALA A 141 2.27 -7.35 13.14
C ALA A 141 2.52 -6.67 14.50
N THR A 142 3.58 -5.87 14.61
CA THR A 142 3.89 -5.08 15.81
C THR A 142 3.31 -3.66 15.76
N ALA A 143 2.86 -3.22 14.58
CA ALA A 143 2.22 -1.92 14.41
C ALA A 143 0.80 -2.00 14.98
N ARG A 144 0.63 -1.57 16.23
CA ARG A 144 -0.68 -1.47 16.85
C ARG A 144 -1.33 -0.15 16.47
N GLY A 145 -2.44 -0.24 15.74
CA GLY A 145 -3.38 0.86 15.57
C GLY A 145 -4.38 0.92 16.73
N VAL A 146 -5.11 2.03 16.83
CA VAL A 146 -6.33 2.09 17.65
C VAL A 146 -7.38 1.27 16.93
N SER A 147 -8.03 0.33 17.63
CA SER A 147 -9.10 -0.46 17.03
C SER A 147 -10.22 0.45 16.56
N PRO A 148 -10.69 0.32 15.31
CA PRO A 148 -11.83 1.09 14.83
C PRO A 148 -13.08 0.71 15.63
N TRP A 149 -13.86 1.72 16.06
CA TRP A 149 -15.08 1.49 16.84
C TRP A 149 -16.11 0.63 16.09
N ARG A 150 -16.15 0.78 14.76
CA ARG A 150 -16.95 -0.03 13.84
C ARG A 150 -16.06 -0.51 12.71
N ARG A 151 -16.09 -1.82 12.44
CA ARG A 151 -15.45 -2.36 11.23
C ARG A 151 -16.29 -2.02 10.01
N VAL A 152 -15.65 -1.46 9.00
CA VAL A 152 -16.24 -1.27 7.68
C VAL A 152 -16.01 -2.55 6.90
N ASP A 153 -16.78 -3.58 7.23
CA ASP A 153 -16.76 -4.87 6.55
C ASP A 153 -18.07 -5.07 5.80
N GLY A 154 -18.07 -4.72 4.51
CA GLY A 154 -19.10 -5.14 3.54
C GLY A 154 -20.43 -4.39 3.58
N VAL A 155 -20.75 -3.78 2.44
CA VAL A 155 -21.94 -4.22 1.69
C VAL A 155 -21.42 -5.10 0.57
#